data_AF-A0A429ZPF8-F1
#
_entry.id   AF-A0A429ZPF8-F1
#
_cell.length_a   1.000
_cell.length_b   1.000
_cell.length_c   1.000
_cell.angle_alpha   90.00
_cell.angle_beta   90.00
_cell.angle_gamma   90.00
#
_symmetry.space_group_name_H-M   'P 1'
#
loop_
_entity.id
_entity.type
_entity.pdbx_description
1 polymer ?
#
loop_
_entity_poly.entity_id
_entity_poly.type
_entity_poly.pdbx_seq_one_letter_code
_entity_poly.pdbx_strand_id
1 'polypeptide(L)'
;MVKEFKEFIARGSVIDMAVGIIIGGAFTSVVNALVDGMITPIIGVIISFLFPGAETVEDATKGLTFIVNGVTFDYGKLISAIITFLITAFVLFIIVKSVNKAETLMSKPEEEAEQKEEETAETTEDVLKDIRQLLANQAADTKEKEVTEDKK
;
A
#
# COMPACT_ATOMS: atom_id res chain seq x y z
N MET A 1 33.22 -8.21 -7.67
CA MET A 1 32.62 -8.02 -6.32
C MET A 1 32.21 -6.57 -6.04
N VAL A 2 33.11 -5.65 -5.66
CA VAL A 2 32.70 -4.27 -5.24
C VAL A 2 32.11 -3.45 -6.39
N LYS A 3 32.64 -3.62 -7.61
CA LYS A 3 32.13 -2.95 -8.81
C LYS A 3 30.76 -3.50 -9.25
N GLU A 4 30.61 -4.82 -9.26
CA GLU A 4 29.33 -5.52 -9.50
C GLU A 4 28.28 -5.18 -8.43
N PHE A 5 28.70 -5.05 -7.16
CA PHE A 5 27.82 -4.62 -6.09
C PHE A 5 27.36 -3.18 -6.31
N LYS A 6 28.26 -2.25 -6.64
CA LYS A 6 27.90 -0.87 -6.98
C LYS A 6 26.93 -0.80 -8.16
N GLU A 7 27.16 -1.58 -9.22
CA GLU A 7 26.24 -1.70 -10.37
C GLU A 7 24.89 -2.31 -9.98
N PHE A 8 24.87 -3.25 -9.03
CA PHE A 8 23.65 -3.86 -8.52
C PHE A 8 22.76 -2.87 -7.76
N ILE A 9 23.34 -2.07 -6.84
CA ILE A 9 22.60 -1.04 -6.08
C ILE A 9 22.30 0.19 -6.94
N ALA A 10 23.11 0.51 -7.94
CA ALA A 10 22.82 1.62 -8.86
C ALA A 10 21.55 1.38 -9.70
N ARG A 11 20.98 0.18 -9.69
CA ARG A 11 19.63 -0.05 -10.23
C ARG A 11 18.61 0.63 -9.31
N GLY A 12 18.05 1.75 -9.75
CA GLY A 12 17.07 2.54 -9.01
C GLY A 12 15.95 1.70 -8.38
N SER A 13 15.42 0.73 -9.14
CA SER A 13 14.42 -0.24 -8.66
C SER A 13 14.80 -0.99 -7.37
N VAL A 14 16.09 -1.25 -7.11
CA VAL A 14 16.55 -1.96 -5.90
C VAL A 14 16.64 -1.00 -4.71
N ILE A 15 17.08 0.24 -4.94
CA ILE A 15 17.16 1.26 -3.89
C ILE A 15 15.77 1.67 -3.44
N ASP A 16 14.85 1.92 -4.37
CA ASP A 16 13.48 2.35 -4.05
C ASP A 16 12.73 1.26 -3.27
N MET A 17 12.92 -0.01 -3.66
CA MET A 17 12.39 -1.14 -2.91
C MET A 17 12.99 -1.24 -1.49
N ALA A 18 14.31 -1.06 -1.35
CA ALA A 18 14.98 -1.11 -0.06
C ALA A 18 14.49 0.01 0.88
N VAL A 19 14.35 1.23 0.35
CA VAL A 19 13.82 2.38 1.10
C VAL A 19 12.38 2.11 1.54
N GLY A 20 11.53 1.58 0.64
CA GLY A 20 10.14 1.23 0.96
C GLY A 20 10.02 0.21 2.10
N ILE A 21 10.88 -0.82 2.14
CA ILE A 21 10.88 -1.83 3.21
C ILE A 21 11.33 -1.21 4.55
N ILE A 22 12.38 -0.38 4.54
CA ILE A 22 12.92 0.26 5.76
C ILE A 22 11.88 1.22 6.35
N ILE A 23 11.28 2.08 5.51
CA ILE A 23 10.24 3.02 5.94
C ILE A 23 9.01 2.25 6.42
N GLY A 24 8.61 1.20 5.70
CA GLY A 24 7.50 0.33 6.11
C GLY A 24 7.71 -0.26 7.49
N GLY A 25 8.89 -0.81 7.77
CA GLY A 25 9.23 -1.36 9.10
C GLY A 25 9.27 -0.30 10.21
N ALA A 26 9.81 0.88 9.94
CA ALA A 26 9.80 1.99 10.88
C ALA A 26 8.37 2.47 11.19
N PHE A 27 7.53 2.59 10.17
CA PHE A 27 6.12 2.97 10.32
C PHE A 27 5.34 1.94 11.14
N THR A 28 5.52 0.64 10.86
CA THR A 28 4.93 -0.42 11.69
C THR A 28 5.33 -0.29 13.15
N SER A 29 6.59 0.06 13.43
CA SER A 29 7.07 0.24 14.81
C SER A 29 6.37 1.39 15.53
N VAL A 30 6.15 2.51 14.84
CA VAL A 30 5.41 3.67 15.39
C VAL A 30 3.95 3.31 15.69
N VAL A 31 3.30 2.60 14.76
CA VAL A 31 1.92 2.13 14.94
C VAL A 31 1.84 1.19 16.13
N ASN A 32 2.75 0.22 16.24
CA ASN A 32 2.77 -0.72 17.37
C ASN A 32 2.98 0.03 18.70
N ALA A 33 3.89 0.99 18.76
CA ALA A 33 4.09 1.80 19.97
C ALA A 33 2.84 2.57 20.39
N LEU A 34 2.06 3.08 19.43
CA LEU A 34 0.78 3.74 19.71
C LEU A 34 -0.26 2.73 20.22
N VAL A 35 -0.37 1.58 19.57
CA VAL A 35 -1.33 0.54 19.95
C VAL A 35 -1.00 0.02 21.35
N ASP A 36 0.23 -0.42 21.57
CA ASP A 36 0.68 -1.01 22.82
C ASP A 36 0.73 0.02 23.95
N GLY A 37 1.13 1.26 23.65
CA GLY A 37 1.31 2.32 24.65
C GLY A 37 0.04 3.05 25.04
N MET A 38 -0.95 3.14 24.16
CA MET A 38 -2.17 3.94 24.41
C MET A 38 -3.43 3.11 24.26
N ILE A 39 -3.58 2.37 23.16
CA ILE A 39 -4.85 1.71 22.82
C ILE A 39 -5.08 0.48 23.70
N THR A 40 -4.09 -0.39 23.84
CA THR A 40 -4.16 -1.60 24.66
C THR A 40 -4.47 -1.28 26.12
N PRO A 41 -3.82 -0.29 26.78
CA PRO A 41 -4.19 0.13 28.14
C PRO A 41 -5.62 0.67 28.26
N ILE A 42 -6.09 1.49 27.31
CA ILE A 42 -7.47 2.02 27.32
C ILE A 42 -8.48 0.87 27.24
N ILE A 43 -8.23 -0.10 26.38
CA ILE A 43 -9.08 -1.28 26.26
C ILE A 43 -9.00 -2.15 27.52
N GLY A 44 -7.81 -2.31 28.09
CA GLY A 44 -7.60 -2.98 29.37
C GLY A 44 -8.43 -2.37 30.51
N VAL A 45 -8.49 -1.03 30.59
CA VAL A 45 -9.33 -0.33 31.59
C VAL A 45 -10.82 -0.62 31.36
N ILE A 46 -11.28 -0.58 30.12
CA ILE A 46 -12.69 -0.90 29.78
C ILE A 46 -13.02 -2.35 30.16
N ILE A 47 -12.11 -3.28 29.86
CA ILE A 47 -12.25 -4.69 30.20
C ILE A 47 -12.24 -4.91 31.70
N SER A 48 -11.34 -4.26 32.44
CA SER A 48 -11.27 -4.35 33.90
C SER A 48 -12.54 -3.84 34.58
N PHE A 49 -13.20 -2.85 33.96
CA PHE A 49 -14.50 -2.37 34.42
C PHE A 49 -15.64 -3.36 34.15
N LEU A 50 -15.59 -4.10 33.05
CA LEU A 50 -16.59 -5.10 32.67
C LEU A 50 -16.37 -6.46 33.36
N PHE A 51 -15.12 -6.82 33.61
CA PHE A 51 -14.65 -8.08 34.16
C PHE A 51 -13.65 -7.81 35.30
N PRO A 52 -14.14 -7.76 36.56
CA PRO A 52 -13.28 -7.51 37.71
C PRO A 52 -12.14 -8.54 37.79
N GLY A 53 -10.89 -8.06 37.74
CA GLY A 53 -9.69 -8.90 37.79
C GLY A 53 -9.04 -9.23 36.44
N ALA A 54 -9.58 -8.73 35.33
CA ALA A 54 -8.93 -8.81 34.02
C ALA A 54 -8.34 -7.45 33.62
N GLU A 55 -7.03 -7.35 33.43
CA GLU A 55 -6.35 -6.10 33.05
C GLU A 55 -6.11 -6.01 31.54
N THR A 56 -6.16 -7.14 30.84
CA THR A 56 -5.94 -7.25 29.40
C THR A 56 -7.02 -8.09 28.72
N VAL A 57 -7.13 -7.98 27.39
CA VAL A 57 -7.98 -8.86 26.57
C VAL A 57 -7.61 -10.33 26.80
N GLU A 58 -6.32 -10.60 27.01
CA GLU A 58 -5.82 -11.93 27.29
C GLU A 58 -6.28 -12.40 28.67
N ASP A 59 -6.26 -11.54 29.70
CA ASP A 59 -6.81 -11.87 31.02
C ASP A 59 -8.32 -12.13 30.99
N ALA A 60 -9.06 -11.38 30.19
CA ALA A 60 -10.50 -11.60 30.03
C ALA A 60 -10.83 -12.92 29.32
N THR A 61 -9.88 -13.47 28.55
CA THR A 61 -10.02 -14.74 27.84
C THR A 61 -9.25 -15.88 28.51
N LYS A 62 -8.53 -15.61 29.62
CA LYS A 62 -7.83 -16.63 30.41
C LYS A 62 -8.83 -17.65 30.96
N GLY A 63 -8.49 -18.93 30.83
CA GLY A 63 -9.33 -20.04 31.28
C GLY A 63 -10.23 -20.64 30.20
N LEU A 64 -10.32 -20.01 29.02
CA LEU A 64 -10.87 -20.61 27.81
C LEU A 64 -9.89 -21.66 27.25
N THR A 65 -9.80 -22.76 27.97
CA THR A 65 -8.94 -23.90 27.64
C THR A 65 -9.79 -25.16 27.63
N PHE A 66 -9.56 -26.02 26.64
CA PHE A 66 -10.13 -27.37 26.66
C PHE A 66 -9.00 -28.39 26.57
N ILE A 67 -9.14 -29.48 27.31
CA ILE A 67 -8.14 -30.56 27.35
C ILE A 67 -8.70 -31.73 26.56
N VAL A 68 -8.04 -32.10 25.47
CA VAL A 68 -8.32 -33.34 24.74
C VAL A 68 -7.09 -34.22 24.86
N ASN A 69 -7.27 -35.41 25.45
CA ASN A 69 -6.24 -36.44 25.57
C ASN A 69 -4.91 -35.94 26.20
N GLY A 70 -5.01 -35.10 27.23
CA GLY A 70 -3.84 -34.52 27.92
C GLY A 70 -3.19 -33.34 27.20
N VAL A 71 -3.65 -32.97 26.01
CA VAL A 71 -3.19 -31.77 25.29
C VAL A 71 -4.11 -30.61 25.63
N THR A 72 -3.54 -29.53 26.16
CA THR A 72 -4.27 -28.30 26.50
C THR A 72 -4.37 -27.40 25.28
N PHE A 73 -5.59 -27.13 24.82
CA PHE A 73 -5.87 -26.17 23.75
C PHE A 73 -6.34 -24.86 24.36
N ASP A 74 -5.48 -23.85 24.29
CA ASP A 74 -5.74 -22.50 24.78
C ASP A 74 -6.27 -21.61 23.65
N TYR A 75 -7.57 -21.73 23.38
CA TYR A 75 -8.24 -20.95 22.35
C TYR A 75 -8.53 -19.52 22.81
N GLY A 76 -8.47 -19.25 24.13
CA GLY A 76 -8.51 -17.90 24.68
C GLY A 76 -7.41 -17.00 24.10
N LYS A 77 -6.17 -17.50 24.02
CA LYS A 77 -5.06 -16.77 23.37
C LYS A 77 -5.31 -16.43 21.91
N LEU A 78 -5.90 -17.37 21.15
CA LEU A 78 -6.23 -17.13 19.75
C LEU A 78 -7.27 -16.00 19.62
N ILE A 79 -8.30 -16.01 20.46
CA ILE A 79 -9.34 -14.97 20.47
C ILE A 79 -8.77 -13.62 20.89
N SER A 80 -7.92 -13.59 21.91
CA SER A 80 -7.19 -12.37 22.31
C SER A 80 -6.36 -11.82 21.14
N ALA A 81 -5.60 -12.66 20.45
CA ALA A 81 -4.80 -12.24 19.30
C ALA A 81 -5.66 -11.70 18.15
N ILE A 82 -6.82 -12.31 17.87
CA ILE A 82 -7.76 -11.82 16.85
C ILE A 82 -8.31 -10.45 17.23
N ILE A 83 -8.73 -10.26 18.48
CA ILE A 83 -9.26 -8.98 18.97
C ILE A 83 -8.19 -7.88 18.85
N THR A 84 -6.98 -8.14 19.34
CA THR A 84 -5.85 -7.21 19.25
C THR A 84 -5.52 -6.87 17.80
N PHE A 85 -5.53 -7.86 16.89
CA PHE A 85 -5.32 -7.63 15.47
C PHE A 85 -6.39 -6.71 14.85
N LEU A 86 -7.68 -6.94 15.15
CA LEU A 86 -8.77 -6.11 14.65
C LEU A 86 -8.67 -4.66 15.15
N ILE A 87 -8.27 -4.47 16.41
CA ILE A 87 -8.03 -3.13 16.98
C ILE A 87 -6.88 -2.44 16.26
N THR A 88 -5.73 -3.10 16.09
CA THR A 88 -4.57 -2.55 15.37
C THR A 88 -4.93 -2.19 13.94
N ALA A 89 -5.65 -3.07 13.23
CA ALA A 89 -6.12 -2.83 11.87
C ALA A 89 -7.07 -1.62 11.80
N PHE A 90 -7.96 -1.46 12.78
CA PHE A 90 -8.87 -0.31 12.85
C PHE A 90 -8.13 1.01 13.10
N VAL A 91 -7.13 1.01 13.99
CA VAL A 91 -6.29 2.19 14.24
C VAL A 91 -5.51 2.58 13.00
N LEU A 92 -4.87 1.61 12.32
CA LEU A 92 -4.20 1.81 11.03
C LEU A 92 -5.15 2.41 9.99
N PHE A 93 -6.37 1.89 9.90
CA PHE A 93 -7.38 2.41 8.99
C PHE A 93 -7.72 3.87 9.29
N ILE A 94 -7.87 4.26 10.56
CA ILE A 94 -8.13 5.66 10.93
C ILE A 94 -6.94 6.55 10.54
N ILE A 95 -5.71 6.11 10.78
CA ILE A 95 -4.51 6.89 10.44
C ILE A 95 -4.42 7.10 8.92
N VAL A 96 -4.52 6.02 8.13
CA VAL A 96 -4.49 6.09 6.66
C VAL A 96 -5.64 6.96 6.15
N LYS A 97 -6.85 6.78 6.67
CA LYS A 97 -8.00 7.61 6.29
C LYS A 97 -7.78 9.10 6.62
N SER A 98 -7.09 9.40 7.72
CA SER A 98 -6.79 10.77 8.13
C SER A 98 -5.76 11.41 7.21
N VAL A 99 -4.73 10.65 6.84
CA VAL A 99 -3.70 11.08 5.87
C VAL A 99 -4.33 11.30 4.50
N ASN A 100 -5.07 10.32 3.96
CA ASN A 100 -5.75 10.45 2.66
C ASN A 100 -6.72 11.64 2.67
N LYS A 101 -7.42 11.90 3.79
CA LYS A 101 -8.30 13.07 3.91
C LYS A 101 -7.51 14.38 3.96
N ALA A 102 -6.34 14.41 4.59
CA ALA A 102 -5.47 15.58 4.63
C ALA A 102 -4.86 15.88 3.25
N GLU A 103 -4.43 14.85 2.52
CA GLU A 103 -3.99 14.96 1.12
C GLU A 103 -5.12 15.49 0.23
N THR A 104 -6.35 14.98 0.33
CA THR A 104 -7.47 15.55 -0.47
C THR A 104 -7.80 17.02 -0.15
N LEU A 105 -7.35 17.55 1.01
CA LEU A 105 -7.53 18.95 1.41
C LEU A 105 -6.31 19.82 1.05
N MET A 106 -5.13 19.23 0.88
CA MET A 106 -3.88 19.94 0.53
C MET A 106 -3.48 19.79 -0.94
N SER A 107 -3.79 18.67 -1.60
CA SER A 107 -3.35 18.28 -2.95
C SER A 107 -4.25 18.78 -4.08
N LYS A 108 -5.26 19.61 -3.80
CA LYS A 108 -6.08 20.22 -4.86
C LYS A 108 -5.29 21.09 -5.87
N PRO A 109 -4.04 21.53 -5.60
CA PRO A 109 -3.16 22.11 -6.63
C PRO A 109 -2.02 21.20 -7.12
N GLU A 110 -1.69 20.12 -6.41
CA GLU A 110 -0.45 19.34 -6.64
C GLU A 110 -0.68 18.00 -7.35
N GLU A 111 -1.83 17.34 -7.10
CA GLU A 111 -2.26 16.21 -7.93
C GLU A 111 -2.56 16.67 -9.37
N GLU A 112 -3.06 17.91 -9.54
CA GLU A 112 -3.19 18.54 -10.86
C GLU A 112 -1.84 18.91 -11.50
N ALA A 113 -0.74 18.95 -10.74
CA ALA A 113 0.59 19.24 -11.28
C ALA A 113 1.33 17.96 -11.69
N GLU A 114 1.28 16.90 -10.86
CA GLU A 114 1.86 15.59 -11.20
C GLU A 114 1.03 14.87 -12.27
N GLN A 115 -0.31 14.90 -12.21
CA GLN A 115 -1.14 14.38 -13.29
C GLN A 115 -0.95 15.19 -14.58
N LYS A 116 -0.69 16.49 -14.49
CA LYS A 116 -0.42 17.31 -15.67
C LYS A 116 0.98 17.09 -16.24
N GLU A 117 1.96 16.73 -15.42
CA GLU A 117 3.29 16.31 -15.91
C GLU A 117 3.24 14.90 -16.53
N GLU A 118 2.46 13.97 -15.99
CA GLU A 118 2.21 12.66 -16.62
C GLU A 118 1.29 12.74 -17.86
N GLU A 119 0.36 13.71 -17.92
CA GLU A 119 -0.54 13.94 -19.06
C GLU A 119 0.11 14.83 -20.15
N THR A 120 1.18 15.58 -19.82
CA THR A 120 2.02 16.29 -20.82
C THR A 120 3.21 15.48 -21.31
N ALA A 121 3.61 14.42 -20.60
CA ALA A 121 4.44 13.39 -21.20
C ALA A 121 3.58 12.62 -22.20
N GLU A 122 3.79 12.83 -23.51
CA GLU A 122 3.13 12.05 -24.56
C GLU A 122 3.10 10.56 -24.16
N THR A 123 1.92 10.05 -23.83
CA THR A 123 1.83 8.67 -23.38
C THR A 123 2.24 7.78 -24.53
N THR A 124 2.82 6.62 -24.23
CA THR A 124 3.22 5.65 -25.27
C THR A 124 2.06 5.34 -26.23
N GLU A 125 0.82 5.41 -25.74
CA GLU A 125 -0.40 5.24 -26.54
C GLU A 125 -0.63 6.38 -27.54
N ASP A 126 -0.31 7.63 -27.19
CA ASP A 126 -0.49 8.77 -28.08
C ASP A 126 0.57 8.79 -29.17
N VAL A 127 1.83 8.46 -28.84
CA VAL A 127 2.90 8.26 -29.83
C VAL A 127 2.55 7.15 -30.83
N LEU A 128 1.94 6.05 -30.35
CA LEU A 128 1.51 4.94 -31.20
C LEU A 128 0.35 5.33 -32.13
N LYS A 129 -0.59 6.15 -31.67
CA LYS A 129 -1.68 6.69 -32.51
C LYS A 129 -1.13 7.60 -33.59
N ASP A 130 -0.18 8.47 -33.24
CA ASP A 130 0.46 9.39 -34.19
C ASP A 130 1.26 8.63 -35.26
N ILE A 131 2.05 7.62 -34.86
CA ILE A 131 2.75 6.75 -35.82
C ILE A 131 1.76 6.05 -36.77
N ARG A 132 0.63 5.55 -36.24
CA ARG A 132 -0.40 4.89 -37.05
C ARG A 132 -1.04 5.86 -38.05
N GLN A 133 -1.33 7.09 -37.63
CA GLN A 133 -1.89 8.14 -38.47
C GLN A 133 -0.92 8.51 -39.60
N LEU A 134 0.37 8.68 -39.28
CA LEU A 134 1.42 9.00 -40.25
C LEU A 134 1.61 7.89 -41.30
N LEU A 135 1.55 6.62 -40.88
CA LEU A 135 1.62 5.48 -41.80
C LEU A 135 0.39 5.37 -42.71
N ALA A 136 -0.80 5.67 -42.19
CA ALA A 136 -2.02 5.70 -42.99
C ALA A 136 -1.97 6.79 -44.06
N ASN A 137 -1.44 7.97 -43.71
CA ASN A 137 -1.26 9.07 -44.66
C ASN A 137 -0.21 8.74 -45.74
N GLN A 138 0.92 8.11 -45.37
CA GLN A 138 1.91 7.64 -46.36
C GLN A 138 1.34 6.58 -47.31
N ALA A 139 0.50 5.67 -46.81
CA ALA A 139 -0.16 4.66 -47.64
C ALA A 139 -1.18 5.28 -48.61
N ALA A 140 -1.81 6.40 -48.23
CA ALA A 140 -2.71 7.16 -49.11
C ALA A 140 -1.91 7.93 -50.19
N ASP A 141 -0.82 8.61 -49.81
CA ASP A 141 0.06 9.33 -50.74
C ASP A 141 0.72 8.41 -51.77
N THR A 142 1.02 7.16 -51.38
CA THR A 142 1.60 6.15 -52.29
C THR A 142 0.60 5.70 -53.34
N LYS A 143 -0.68 5.53 -52.95
CA LYS A 143 -1.76 5.18 -53.90
C LYS A 143 -2.08 6.32 -54.86
N GLU A 144 -1.99 7.57 -54.40
CA GLU A 144 -2.29 8.74 -55.24
C GLU A 144 -1.22 8.96 -56.32
N LYS A 145 0.04 8.63 -56.02
CA LYS A 145 1.16 8.64 -56.99
C LYS A 145 1.07 7.50 -58.02
N GLU A 146 0.66 6.30 -57.63
CA GLU A 146 0.41 5.19 -58.57
C GLU A 146 -0.71 5.53 -59.58
N VAL A 147 -1.78 6.19 -59.13
CA VAL A 147 -2.93 6.57 -59.98
C VAL A 147 -2.60 7.72 -60.94
N THR A 148 -1.58 8.53 -60.66
CA THR A 148 -1.16 9.62 -61.56
C THR A 148 -0.13 9.20 -62.60
N GLU A 149 0.65 8.13 -62.38
CA GLU A 149 1.52 7.57 -63.43
C GLU A 149 0.76 6.76 -64.48
N ASP A 150 -0.33 6.08 -64.13
CA ASP A 150 -1.12 5.25 -65.06
C ASP A 150 -1.96 6.05 -66.08
N LYS A 151 -1.96 7.39 -65.98
CA LYS A 151 -2.69 8.32 -66.88
C LYS A 151 -1.78 9.07 -67.87
N LYS A 152 -0.51 8.68 -68.01
CA LYS A 152 0.43 9.29 -68.95
C LYS A 152 0.91 8.28 -69.99
#